data_AF-A0ABD0MH59-F1
#
_entry.id   AF-A0ABD0MH59-F1
#
_cell.length_a   1.000
_cell.length_b   1.000
_cell.length_c   1.000
_cell.angle_alpha   90.00
_cell.angle_beta   90.00
_cell.angle_gamma   90.00
#
_symmetry.space_group_name_H-M   'P 1'
#
loop_
_entity.id
_entity.type
_entity.pdbx_description
1 polymer ?
#
loop_
_entity_poly.entity_id
_entity_poly.type
_entity_poly.pdbx_seq_one_letter_code
_entity_poly.pdbx_strand_id
1 'polypeptide(L)'
;MVILGVVRRLLTFLTRGPKHCRLSLRQRDEISHKLHELRGKMPSEFAWQPRSLNELDRWKATELRQFLLYTGPVVLKNVLPPGRYKHFLSLTVALSIMLEPDDRTRNAYLQFAQELIKHFVTSSAALYGRCFPVYNVHGLVHLHEDVRHFNRSLNEISCFPFENYLQKIKKCVRSGKSPLEQVTRRLSEIDHAGVNKSETQPDKQPVFVSVKEKDCCFLLKDDRYAFIREKNADGTFV
;
A
#
# COMPACT_ATOMS: atom_id res chain seq x y z
N MET A 1 -6.17 7.60 6.40
CA MET A 1 -6.96 8.49 5.51
C MET A 1 -6.99 8.00 4.05
N VAL A 2 -5.86 7.98 3.35
CA VAL A 2 -5.81 7.68 1.89
C VAL A 2 -6.23 6.24 1.55
N ILE A 3 -5.61 5.25 2.17
CA ILE A 3 -5.78 3.84 1.81
C ILE A 3 -7.18 3.32 2.19
N LEU A 4 -7.48 3.26 3.49
CA LEU A 4 -8.78 2.78 3.97
C LEU A 4 -9.96 3.72 3.66
N GLY A 5 -9.69 5.01 3.41
CA GLY A 5 -10.72 5.99 3.08
C GLY A 5 -10.97 6.08 1.58
N VAL A 6 -9.98 6.52 0.80
CA VAL A 6 -10.15 6.81 -0.63
C VAL A 6 -10.07 5.56 -1.49
N VAL A 7 -9.02 4.74 -1.33
CA VAL A 7 -8.85 3.53 -2.19
C VAL A 7 -9.99 2.54 -1.98
N ARG A 8 -10.34 2.28 -0.71
CA ARG A 8 -11.50 1.43 -0.38
C ARG A 8 -12.79 1.99 -1.00
N ARG A 9 -13.03 3.30 -0.89
CA ARG A 9 -14.21 3.94 -1.46
C ARG A 9 -14.24 3.81 -2.98
N LEU A 10 -13.12 4.06 -3.65
CA LEU A 10 -12.99 3.91 -5.10
C LEU A 10 -13.37 2.50 -5.56
N LEU A 11 -12.80 1.47 -4.93
CA LEU A 11 -13.12 0.08 -5.25
C LEU A 11 -14.56 -0.30 -4.90
N THR A 12 -15.11 0.27 -3.82
CA THR A 12 -16.51 0.07 -3.44
C THR A 12 -17.45 0.69 -4.47
N PHE A 13 -17.13 1.86 -5.01
CA PHE A 13 -17.93 2.49 -6.07
C PHE A 13 -17.83 1.73 -7.40
N LEU A 14 -16.65 1.20 -7.73
CA LEU A 14 -16.49 0.35 -8.90
C LEU A 14 -17.22 -0.98 -8.77
N THR A 15 -17.39 -1.54 -7.58
CA THR A 15 -18.04 -2.85 -7.39
C THR A 15 -19.53 -2.78 -7.03
N ARG A 16 -19.92 -1.83 -6.18
CA ARG A 16 -21.25 -1.70 -5.57
C ARG A 16 -21.87 -0.31 -5.76
N GLY A 17 -21.17 0.62 -6.40
CA GLY A 17 -21.65 1.99 -6.60
C GLY A 17 -22.79 2.13 -7.61
N PRO A 18 -23.14 3.37 -7.97
CA PRO A 18 -24.14 3.68 -8.98
C PRO A 18 -23.95 2.92 -10.30
N LYS A 19 -25.05 2.57 -10.97
CA LYS A 19 -25.03 1.79 -12.24
C LYS A 19 -24.10 2.36 -13.30
N HIS A 20 -24.00 3.69 -13.41
CA HIS A 20 -23.13 4.33 -14.41
C HIS A 20 -21.64 4.08 -14.15
N CYS A 21 -21.21 4.02 -12.88
CA CYS A 21 -19.79 3.84 -12.51
C CYS A 21 -19.41 2.39 -12.18
N ARG A 22 -20.40 1.55 -11.89
CA ARG A 22 -20.24 0.16 -11.46
C ARG A 22 -19.78 -0.75 -12.59
N LEU A 23 -18.82 -1.62 -12.28
CA LEU A 23 -18.34 -2.70 -13.13
C LEU A 23 -19.42 -3.76 -13.32
N SER A 24 -19.48 -4.33 -14.51
CA SER A 24 -20.28 -5.52 -14.77
C SER A 24 -19.73 -6.73 -14.01
N LEU A 25 -20.55 -7.77 -13.84
CA LEU A 25 -20.10 -9.02 -13.22
C LEU A 25 -18.90 -9.62 -13.99
N ARG A 26 -18.98 -9.65 -15.33
CA ARG A 26 -17.89 -10.13 -16.20
C ARG A 26 -16.58 -9.38 -15.95
N GLN A 27 -16.62 -8.05 -15.85
CA GLN A 27 -15.43 -7.25 -15.56
C GLN A 27 -14.85 -7.55 -14.17
N ARG A 28 -15.72 -7.76 -13.16
CA ARG A 28 -15.27 -8.10 -11.80
C ARG A 28 -14.64 -9.49 -11.74
N ASP A 29 -15.19 -10.43 -12.49
CA ASP A 29 -14.67 -11.79 -12.60
C ASP A 29 -13.34 -11.80 -13.35
N GLU A 30 -13.23 -11.02 -14.43
CA GLU A 30 -11.96 -10.83 -15.15
C GLU A 30 -10.87 -10.24 -14.26
N ILE A 31 -11.17 -9.19 -13.49
CA ILE A 31 -10.20 -8.62 -12.53
C ILE A 31 -9.85 -9.64 -11.45
N SER A 32 -10.83 -10.41 -10.95
CA SER A 32 -10.58 -11.45 -9.96
C SER A 32 -9.71 -12.57 -10.50
N HIS A 33 -9.89 -12.95 -11.76
CA HIS A 33 -9.05 -13.92 -12.46
C HIS A 33 -7.62 -13.41 -12.60
N LYS A 34 -7.43 -12.18 -13.09
CA LYS A 34 -6.11 -11.55 -13.18
C LYS A 34 -5.41 -11.45 -11.81
N LEU A 35 -6.15 -11.11 -10.75
CA LEU A 35 -5.61 -11.10 -9.39
C LEU A 35 -5.21 -12.51 -8.92
N HIS A 36 -5.95 -13.54 -9.33
CA HIS A 36 -5.62 -14.93 -9.03
C HIS A 36 -4.35 -15.39 -9.78
N GLU A 37 -4.19 -15.01 -11.05
CA GLU A 37 -3.00 -15.32 -11.85
C GLU A 37 -1.70 -14.69 -11.30
N LEU A 38 -1.84 -13.58 -10.57
CA LEU A 38 -0.73 -12.94 -9.87
C LEU A 38 -0.36 -13.65 -8.56
N ARG A 39 -1.21 -14.55 -8.04
CA ARG A 39 -0.88 -15.31 -6.83
C ARG A 39 0.32 -16.18 -7.09
N GLY A 40 1.27 -16.11 -6.16
CA GLY A 40 2.51 -16.83 -6.30
C GLY A 40 3.45 -16.24 -7.34
N LYS A 41 3.18 -15.06 -7.89
CA LYS A 41 4.16 -14.29 -8.69
C LYS A 41 4.59 -12.99 -7.99
N MET A 42 4.03 -12.71 -6.81
CA MET A 42 4.41 -11.56 -6.02
C MET A 42 5.73 -11.82 -5.26
N PRO A 43 6.62 -10.82 -5.19
CA PRO A 43 7.81 -10.85 -4.35
C PRO A 43 7.51 -11.06 -2.86
N SER A 44 8.48 -11.60 -2.12
CA SER A 44 8.36 -11.92 -0.69
C SER A 44 8.19 -10.71 0.23
N GLU A 45 8.54 -9.50 -0.23
CA GLU A 45 8.35 -8.24 0.51
C GLU A 45 6.87 -7.90 0.70
N PHE A 46 5.99 -8.43 -0.18
CA PHE A 46 4.56 -8.30 -0.01
C PHE A 46 4.05 -9.35 0.98
N ALA A 47 3.65 -8.89 2.16
CA ALA A 47 3.12 -9.75 3.21
C ALA A 47 1.86 -10.56 2.81
N TRP A 48 1.16 -10.18 1.72
CA TRP A 48 -0.09 -10.82 1.31
C TRP A 48 -0.14 -11.04 -0.21
N GLN A 49 -0.68 -12.21 -0.58
CA GLN A 49 -1.02 -12.51 -1.96
C GLN A 49 -2.33 -11.81 -2.35
N PRO A 50 -2.49 -11.36 -3.61
CA PRO A 50 -3.70 -10.67 -4.04
C PRO A 50 -4.94 -11.55 -3.83
N ARG A 51 -5.99 -10.95 -3.26
CA ARG A 51 -7.30 -11.60 -3.08
C ARG A 51 -8.26 -11.18 -4.18
N SER A 52 -9.34 -11.94 -4.35
CA SER A 52 -10.38 -11.58 -5.32
C SER A 52 -11.08 -10.28 -4.88
N LEU A 53 -11.58 -9.52 -5.85
CA LEU A 53 -12.45 -8.37 -5.58
C LEU A 53 -13.76 -8.76 -4.86
N ASN A 54 -14.17 -10.02 -4.91
CA ASN A 54 -15.35 -10.49 -4.17
C ASN A 54 -15.15 -10.43 -2.64
N GLU A 55 -13.90 -10.45 -2.18
CA GLU A 55 -13.56 -10.35 -0.76
C GLU A 55 -13.15 -8.93 -0.33
N LEU A 56 -13.46 -7.90 -1.13
CA LEU A 56 -13.01 -6.51 -0.91
C LEU A 56 -13.27 -5.98 0.51
N ASP A 57 -14.38 -6.39 1.13
CA ASP A 57 -14.72 -5.99 2.50
C ASP A 57 -13.68 -6.45 3.53
N ARG A 58 -13.03 -7.60 3.28
CA ARG A 58 -12.03 -8.21 4.16
C ARG A 58 -10.60 -7.76 3.86
N TRP A 59 -10.38 -6.96 2.82
CA TRP A 59 -9.04 -6.47 2.48
C TRP A 59 -8.51 -5.55 3.57
N LYS A 60 -7.24 -5.71 3.95
CA LYS A 60 -6.55 -4.83 4.89
C LYS A 60 -6.00 -3.60 4.17
N ALA A 61 -5.54 -2.62 4.93
CA ALA A 61 -4.88 -1.44 4.38
C ALA A 61 -3.65 -1.81 3.53
N THR A 62 -2.84 -2.77 3.98
CA THR A 62 -1.65 -3.24 3.25
C THR A 62 -2.00 -3.77 1.85
N GLU A 63 -3.09 -4.51 1.72
CA GLU A 63 -3.53 -5.05 0.43
C GLU A 63 -4.13 -3.98 -0.47
N LEU A 64 -4.89 -3.03 0.09
CA LEU A 64 -5.38 -1.89 -0.66
C LEU A 64 -4.24 -1.02 -1.18
N ARG A 65 -3.17 -0.86 -0.39
CA ARG A 65 -1.96 -0.15 -0.80
C ARG A 65 -1.23 -0.91 -1.91
N GLN A 66 -1.04 -2.22 -1.77
CA GLN A 66 -0.47 -3.08 -2.79
C GLN A 66 -1.27 -3.00 -4.10
N PHE A 67 -2.60 -3.01 -4.00
CA PHE A 67 -3.48 -2.83 -5.14
C PHE A 67 -3.30 -1.48 -5.80
N LEU A 68 -3.31 -0.39 -5.03
CA LEU A 68 -3.19 0.95 -5.59
C LEU A 68 -1.87 1.16 -6.34
N LEU A 69 -0.76 0.72 -5.76
CA LEU A 69 0.59 1.04 -6.25
C LEU A 69 1.12 0.04 -7.28
N TYR A 70 0.73 -1.23 -7.20
CA TYR A 70 1.37 -2.30 -7.99
C TYR A 70 0.37 -3.11 -8.82
N THR A 71 -0.57 -3.82 -8.19
CA THR A 71 -1.39 -4.80 -8.92
C THR A 71 -2.55 -4.15 -9.69
N GLY A 72 -3.13 -3.07 -9.15
CA GLY A 72 -4.24 -2.33 -9.73
C GLY A 72 -3.99 -1.82 -11.15
N PRO A 73 -2.88 -1.09 -11.42
CA PRO A 73 -2.54 -0.65 -12.77
C PRO A 73 -2.52 -1.79 -13.79
N VAL A 74 -2.06 -2.98 -13.39
CA VAL A 74 -1.99 -4.15 -14.26
C VAL A 74 -3.37 -4.77 -14.48
N VAL A 75 -4.10 -5.06 -13.39
CA VAL A 75 -5.36 -5.83 -13.48
C VAL A 75 -6.53 -5.01 -14.02
N LEU A 76 -6.49 -3.68 -13.85
CA LEU A 76 -7.53 -2.78 -14.34
C LEU A 76 -7.34 -2.37 -15.80
N LYS A 77 -6.13 -2.57 -16.36
CA LYS A 77 -5.82 -2.28 -17.75
C LYS A 77 -6.71 -3.12 -18.66
N ASN A 78 -7.29 -2.47 -19.67
CA ASN A 78 -8.24 -3.03 -20.63
C ASN A 78 -9.59 -3.50 -20.04
N VAL A 79 -9.80 -3.38 -18.72
CA VAL A 79 -11.11 -3.69 -18.09
C VAL A 79 -11.91 -2.41 -17.85
N LEU A 80 -11.26 -1.37 -17.33
CA LEU A 80 -11.90 -0.09 -17.07
C LEU A 80 -12.00 0.77 -18.34
N PRO A 81 -13.06 1.58 -18.50
CA PRO A 81 -13.11 2.60 -19.52
C PRO A 81 -11.90 3.55 -19.40
N PRO A 82 -11.35 4.06 -20.53
CA PRO A 82 -10.11 4.86 -20.52
C PRO A 82 -10.13 6.03 -19.55
N GLY A 83 -11.25 6.74 -19.42
CA GLY A 83 -11.38 7.87 -18.49
C GLY A 83 -11.21 7.46 -17.02
N ARG A 84 -11.81 6.34 -16.60
CA ARG A 84 -11.69 5.85 -15.21
C ARG A 84 -10.34 5.23 -14.95
N TYR A 85 -9.77 4.56 -15.94
CA TYR A 85 -8.43 4.01 -15.83
C TYR A 85 -7.40 5.13 -15.65
N LYS A 86 -7.45 6.18 -16.48
CA LYS A 86 -6.60 7.37 -16.32
C LYS A 86 -6.81 8.04 -14.96
N HIS A 87 -8.05 8.16 -14.50
CA HIS A 87 -8.37 8.70 -13.18
C HIS A 87 -7.75 7.89 -12.04
N PHE A 88 -7.85 6.55 -12.08
CA PHE A 88 -7.18 5.67 -11.13
C PHE A 88 -5.66 5.86 -11.17
N LEU A 89 -5.07 5.92 -12.37
CA LEU A 89 -3.63 6.14 -12.53
C LEU A 89 -3.17 7.50 -11.99
N SER A 90 -3.98 8.56 -12.09
CA SER A 90 -3.64 9.86 -11.49
C SER A 90 -3.37 9.73 -9.99
N LEU A 91 -4.21 8.96 -9.27
CA LEU A 91 -4.00 8.71 -7.85
C LEU A 91 -2.77 7.82 -7.59
N THR A 92 -2.60 6.75 -8.37
CA THR A 92 -1.44 5.86 -8.25
C THR A 92 -0.14 6.63 -8.42
N VAL A 93 0.00 7.38 -9.52
CA VAL A 93 1.22 8.12 -9.85
C VAL A 93 1.50 9.21 -8.82
N ALA A 94 0.48 9.99 -8.43
CA ALA A 94 0.65 11.03 -7.42
C ALA A 94 1.15 10.47 -6.09
N LEU A 95 0.58 9.35 -5.64
CA LEU A 95 1.03 8.71 -4.40
C LEU A 95 2.40 8.07 -4.54
N SER A 96 2.72 7.45 -5.66
CA SER A 96 4.07 6.92 -5.91
C SER A 96 5.13 8.01 -5.77
N ILE A 97 4.90 9.19 -6.37
CA ILE A 97 5.81 10.34 -6.24
C ILE A 97 5.94 10.75 -4.78
N MET A 98 4.82 10.94 -4.07
CA MET A 98 4.85 11.39 -2.67
C MET A 98 5.44 10.35 -1.69
N LEU A 99 5.48 9.08 -2.10
CA LEU A 99 6.06 7.97 -1.32
C LEU A 99 7.54 7.75 -1.62
N GLU A 100 8.09 8.40 -2.65
CA GLU A 100 9.49 8.27 -3.06
C GLU A 100 10.44 8.60 -1.90
N PRO A 101 11.31 7.65 -1.48
CA PRO A 101 12.27 7.87 -0.41
C PRO A 101 13.32 8.94 -0.76
N ASP A 102 13.72 9.08 -2.02
CA ASP A 102 14.68 10.11 -2.39
C ASP A 102 14.06 11.51 -2.39
N ASP A 103 14.55 12.38 -1.50
CA ASP A 103 14.05 13.74 -1.31
C ASP A 103 14.18 14.59 -2.59
N ARG A 104 15.26 14.43 -3.35
CA ARG A 104 15.51 15.24 -4.56
C ARG A 104 14.49 14.90 -5.64
N THR A 105 14.32 13.62 -5.94
CA THR A 105 13.38 13.11 -6.93
C THR A 105 11.95 13.44 -6.54
N ARG A 106 11.57 13.19 -5.28
CA ARG A 106 10.25 13.52 -4.76
C ARG A 106 9.93 14.99 -4.92
N ASN A 107 10.82 15.88 -4.49
CA ASN A 107 10.60 17.33 -4.52
C ASN A 107 10.56 17.88 -5.94
N ALA A 108 11.33 17.30 -6.87
CA ALA A 108 11.30 17.67 -8.28
C ALA A 108 9.91 17.43 -8.92
N TYR A 109 9.24 16.32 -8.57
CA TYR A 109 7.94 15.96 -9.10
C TYR A 109 6.75 16.31 -8.19
N LEU A 110 6.99 16.93 -7.03
CA LEU A 110 5.94 17.17 -6.03
C LEU A 110 4.83 18.09 -6.57
N GLN A 111 5.20 19.08 -7.38
CA GLN A 111 4.24 19.97 -8.03
C GLN A 111 3.32 19.21 -9.00
N PHE A 112 3.89 18.28 -9.77
CA PHE A 112 3.12 17.43 -10.67
C PHE A 112 2.18 16.49 -9.88
N ALA A 113 2.65 15.91 -8.77
CA ALA A 113 1.81 15.10 -7.89
C ALA A 113 0.62 15.90 -7.32
N GLN A 114 0.83 17.16 -6.95
CA GLN A 114 -0.25 18.06 -6.51
C GLN A 114 -1.30 18.24 -7.61
N GLU A 115 -0.88 18.50 -8.85
CA GLU A 115 -1.80 18.68 -9.99
C GLU A 115 -2.60 17.40 -10.28
N LEU A 116 -1.96 16.24 -10.21
CA LEU A 116 -2.63 14.94 -10.37
C LEU A 116 -3.69 14.70 -9.29
N ILE A 117 -3.41 15.04 -8.02
CA ILE A 117 -4.41 14.92 -6.95
C ILE A 117 -5.56 15.91 -7.15
N LYS A 118 -5.26 17.17 -7.51
CA LYS A 118 -6.30 18.17 -7.82
C LYS A 118 -7.19 17.67 -8.96
N HIS A 119 -6.60 17.15 -10.03
CA HIS A 119 -7.33 16.53 -11.14
C HIS A 119 -8.19 15.35 -10.67
N PHE A 120 -7.63 14.46 -9.85
CA PHE A 120 -8.37 13.32 -9.30
C PHE A 120 -9.61 13.77 -8.51
N VAL A 121 -9.47 14.76 -7.63
CA VAL A 121 -10.57 15.24 -6.79
C VAL A 121 -11.64 15.95 -7.63
N THR A 122 -11.26 16.87 -8.52
CA THR A 122 -12.22 17.64 -9.34
C THR A 122 -12.99 16.78 -10.33
N SER A 123 -12.32 15.84 -10.99
CA SER A 123 -12.97 14.94 -11.96
C SER A 123 -13.78 13.80 -11.32
N SER A 124 -13.57 13.52 -10.03
CA SER A 124 -14.23 12.40 -9.36
C SER A 124 -15.76 12.51 -9.33
N ALA A 125 -16.31 13.71 -9.15
CA ALA A 125 -17.75 13.94 -9.11
C ALA A 125 -18.42 13.63 -10.45
N ALA A 126 -17.75 13.94 -11.56
CA ALA A 126 -18.25 13.64 -12.91
C ALA A 126 -18.19 12.14 -13.22
N LEU A 127 -17.17 11.44 -12.73
CA LEU A 127 -16.94 10.02 -13.04
C LEU A 127 -17.76 9.04 -12.18
N TYR A 128 -17.97 9.37 -10.91
CA TYR A 128 -18.61 8.48 -9.91
C TYR A 128 -19.88 9.07 -9.28
N GLY A 129 -20.24 10.30 -9.66
CA GLY A 129 -21.39 11.03 -9.13
C GLY A 129 -21.06 11.93 -7.94
N ARG A 130 -21.99 12.85 -7.63
CA ARG A 130 -21.83 13.90 -6.59
C ARG A 130 -21.63 13.36 -5.17
N CYS A 131 -22.01 12.11 -4.91
CA CYS A 131 -21.81 11.48 -3.60
C CYS A 131 -20.38 10.96 -3.41
N PHE A 132 -19.57 10.83 -4.46
CA PHE A 132 -18.22 10.29 -4.35
C PHE A 132 -17.24 11.17 -3.55
N PRO A 133 -17.11 12.48 -3.82
CA PRO A 133 -16.17 13.33 -3.12
C PRO A 133 -16.64 13.58 -1.68
N VAL A 134 -16.15 12.76 -0.76
CA VAL A 134 -16.36 12.91 0.69
C VAL A 134 -15.16 13.61 1.32
N TYR A 135 -15.25 13.94 2.62
CA TYR A 135 -14.17 14.59 3.37
C TYR A 135 -12.78 13.97 3.10
N ASN A 136 -12.65 12.64 3.20
CA ASN A 136 -11.37 11.95 2.95
C ASN A 136 -10.84 12.11 1.51
N VAL A 137 -11.73 12.31 0.53
CA VAL A 137 -11.35 12.54 -0.87
C VAL A 137 -10.87 13.98 -1.04
N HIS A 138 -11.59 14.95 -0.46
CA HIS A 138 -11.18 16.36 -0.46
C HIS A 138 -9.85 16.58 0.28
N GLY A 139 -9.66 15.91 1.42
CA GLY A 139 -8.44 15.97 2.21
C GLY A 139 -7.18 15.54 1.45
N LEU A 140 -7.30 14.81 0.33
CA LEU A 140 -6.14 14.47 -0.50
C LEU A 140 -5.44 15.72 -1.04
N VAL A 141 -6.17 16.81 -1.32
CA VAL A 141 -5.58 18.03 -1.89
C VAL A 141 -4.48 18.60 -0.99
N HIS A 142 -4.55 18.37 0.32
CA HIS A 142 -3.57 18.86 1.29
C HIS A 142 -2.39 17.91 1.51
N LEU A 143 -2.43 16.69 0.97
CA LEU A 143 -1.42 15.68 1.26
C LEU A 143 0.00 16.08 0.81
N HIS A 144 0.09 16.82 -0.29
CA HIS A 144 1.36 17.36 -0.77
C HIS A 144 1.94 18.47 0.13
N GLU A 145 1.10 19.18 0.89
CA GLU A 145 1.52 20.21 1.83
C GLU A 145 2.26 19.58 3.01
N ASP A 146 1.78 18.46 3.52
CA ASP A 146 2.46 17.69 4.58
C ASP A 146 3.84 17.21 4.12
N VAL A 147 3.91 16.63 2.91
CA VAL A 147 5.17 16.17 2.30
C VAL A 147 6.16 17.32 2.14
N ARG A 148 5.67 18.49 1.69
CA ARG A 148 6.49 19.70 1.52
C ARG A 148 6.94 20.27 2.87
N HIS A 149 6.03 20.35 3.84
CA HIS A 149 6.27 20.97 5.13
C HIS A 149 7.28 20.19 5.96
N PHE A 150 7.10 18.87 6.06
CA PHE A 150 8.04 18.01 6.77
C PHE A 150 9.29 17.67 5.95
N ASN A 151 9.25 17.90 4.62
CA ASN A 151 10.27 17.48 3.67
C ASN A 151 10.62 15.98 3.84
N ARG A 152 9.58 15.14 3.97
CA ARG A 152 9.70 13.70 4.23
C ARG A 152 8.75 12.91 3.35
N SER A 153 9.06 11.64 3.11
CA SER A 153 8.17 10.74 2.38
C SER A 153 6.88 10.51 3.15
N LEU A 154 5.79 10.25 2.42
CA LEU A 154 4.54 9.80 3.03
C LEU A 154 4.68 8.53 3.87
N ASN A 155 5.69 7.69 3.61
CA ASN A 155 5.96 6.51 4.44
C ASN A 155 6.39 6.91 5.86
N GLU A 156 7.21 7.95 5.98
CA GLU A 156 7.82 8.39 7.23
C GLU A 156 6.84 9.19 8.10
N ILE A 157 5.94 9.95 7.47
CA ILE A 157 4.89 10.70 8.19
C ILE A 157 3.63 9.86 8.44
N SER A 158 3.58 8.62 7.93
CA SER A 158 2.38 7.78 8.05
C SER A 158 2.13 7.31 9.48
N CYS A 159 0.86 7.13 9.84
CA CYS A 159 0.48 6.65 11.16
C CYS A 159 0.55 5.12 11.34
N PHE A 160 0.96 4.35 10.32
CA PHE A 160 0.96 2.88 10.36
C PHE A 160 1.76 2.28 11.53
N PRO A 161 2.96 2.79 11.88
CA PRO A 161 3.72 2.26 13.02
C PRO A 161 2.98 2.44 14.34
N PHE A 162 2.31 3.58 14.52
CA PHE A 162 1.57 3.90 15.74
C PHE A 162 0.31 3.04 15.89
N GLU A 163 -0.40 2.73 14.80
CA GLU A 163 -1.56 1.84 14.83
C GLU A 163 -1.17 0.41 15.26
N ASN A 164 -0.05 -0.08 14.73
CA ASN A 164 0.52 -1.37 15.15
C ASN A 164 0.92 -1.37 16.63
N TYR A 165 1.52 -0.28 17.10
CA TYR A 165 1.91 -0.15 18.51
C TYR A 165 0.69 -0.02 19.43
N LEU A 166 -0.35 0.71 19.03
CA LEU A 166 -1.60 0.83 19.78
C LEU A 166 -2.27 -0.52 20.00
N GLN A 167 -2.18 -1.44 19.04
CA GLN A 167 -2.65 -2.81 19.21
C GLN A 167 -1.90 -3.55 20.33
N LYS A 168 -0.60 -3.29 20.53
CA LYS A 168 0.17 -3.84 21.66
C LYS A 168 -0.34 -3.29 22.98
N ILE A 169 -0.53 -1.98 23.09
CA ILE A 169 -1.09 -1.33 24.29
C ILE A 169 -2.48 -1.89 24.61
N LYS A 170 -3.33 -2.04 23.59
CA LYS A 170 -4.69 -2.58 23.77
C LYS A 170 -4.69 -3.99 24.37
N LYS A 171 -3.70 -4.84 24.03
CA LYS A 171 -3.56 -6.19 24.62
C LYS A 171 -3.15 -6.16 26.09
N CYS A 172 -2.57 -5.06 26.58
CA CYS A 172 -2.26 -4.88 28.00
C CYS A 172 -3.52 -4.61 28.85
N VAL A 173 -4.60 -4.13 28.22
CA VAL A 173 -5.88 -3.84 28.89
C VAL A 173 -6.79 -5.05 28.77
N ARG A 174 -7.08 -5.72 29.90
CA ARG A 174 -8.00 -6.87 29.96
C ARG A 174 -9.42 -6.50 30.38
N SER A 175 -9.57 -5.39 31.12
CA SER A 175 -10.88 -4.90 31.57
C SER A 175 -10.96 -3.38 31.53
N GLY A 176 -12.17 -2.82 31.53
CA GLY A 176 -12.40 -1.37 31.58
C GLY A 176 -12.07 -0.72 32.92
N LYS A 177 -11.75 -1.49 33.97
CA LYS A 177 -11.44 -0.96 35.31
C LYS A 177 -9.97 -0.55 35.40
N SER A 178 -9.69 0.71 35.66
CA SER A 178 -8.32 1.24 35.79
C SER A 178 -7.38 0.84 34.61
N PRO A 179 -7.71 1.20 33.36
CA PRO A 179 -6.94 0.79 32.18
C PRO A 179 -5.50 1.30 32.21
N LEU A 180 -5.27 2.51 32.74
CA LEU A 180 -3.92 3.08 32.85
C LEU A 180 -3.03 2.24 33.77
N GLU A 181 -3.50 1.91 34.97
CA GLU A 181 -2.77 1.07 35.93
C GLU A 181 -2.47 -0.32 35.36
N GLN A 182 -3.40 -0.91 34.61
CA GLN A 182 -3.18 -2.19 33.94
C GLN A 182 -2.04 -2.09 32.92
N VAL A 183 -2.03 -1.04 32.10
CA VAL A 183 -0.95 -0.81 31.12
C VAL A 183 0.37 -0.60 31.82
N THR A 184 0.45 0.28 32.83
CA THR A 184 1.68 0.57 33.57
C THR A 184 2.26 -0.69 34.19
N ARG A 185 1.45 -1.48 34.92
CA ARG A 185 1.92 -2.73 35.53
C ARG A 185 2.43 -3.72 34.49
N ARG A 186 1.71 -3.89 33.38
CA ARG A 186 2.12 -4.82 32.31
C ARG A 186 3.39 -4.37 31.59
N LEU A 187 3.57 -3.07 31.35
CA LEU A 187 4.80 -2.54 30.78
C LEU A 187 5.97 -2.75 31.74
N SER A 188 5.78 -2.49 33.05
CA SER A 188 6.80 -2.80 34.06
C SER A 188 7.14 -4.29 34.08
N GLU A 189 6.16 -5.20 34.09
CA GLU A 189 6.41 -6.64 34.01
C GLU A 189 7.22 -7.05 32.78
N ILE A 190 6.89 -6.50 31.59
CA ILE A 190 7.60 -6.77 30.33
C ILE A 190 9.05 -6.29 30.42
N ASP A 191 9.27 -5.10 30.96
CA ASP A 191 10.60 -4.52 31.14
C ASP A 191 11.46 -5.38 32.08
N HIS A 192 10.92 -5.75 33.24
CA HIS A 192 11.60 -6.60 34.21
C HIS A 192 11.86 -8.02 33.68
N ALA A 193 10.96 -8.57 32.86
CA ALA A 193 11.19 -9.86 32.17
C ALA A 193 12.20 -9.74 31.01
N GLY A 194 12.33 -8.55 30.42
CA GLY A 194 13.24 -8.22 29.33
C GLY A 194 14.70 -8.06 29.74
N VAL A 195 14.98 -7.75 31.01
CA VAL A 195 16.36 -7.64 31.54
C VAL A 195 17.17 -8.94 31.40
N ASN A 196 16.52 -10.10 31.25
CA ASN A 196 17.18 -11.40 30.98
C ASN A 196 17.34 -11.73 29.48
N LYS A 197 16.86 -10.88 28.57
CA LYS A 197 17.16 -10.97 27.13
C LYS A 197 18.00 -9.75 26.77
N SER A 198 19.29 -9.87 27.05
CA SER A 198 20.31 -8.98 26.48
C SER A 198 19.99 -8.69 25.02
N GLU A 199 19.93 -7.40 24.70
CA GLU A 199 19.84 -6.85 23.36
C GLU A 199 20.91 -7.50 22.48
N THR A 200 20.55 -8.55 21.76
CA THR A 200 21.24 -8.86 20.52
C THR A 200 20.93 -7.68 19.62
N GLN A 201 21.95 -6.89 19.31
CA GLN A 201 21.95 -5.95 18.20
C GLN A 201 21.24 -6.61 17.00
N PRO A 202 20.57 -5.85 16.11
CA PRO A 202 20.16 -6.39 14.83
C PRO A 202 21.44 -6.76 14.09
N ASP A 203 21.87 -8.01 14.28
CA ASP A 203 22.91 -8.65 13.50
C ASP A 203 22.49 -8.43 12.05
N LYS A 204 23.36 -7.78 11.27
CA LYS A 204 23.08 -7.43 9.87
C LYS A 204 22.57 -8.71 9.22
N GLN A 205 21.26 -8.82 9.01
CA GLN A 205 20.69 -10.02 8.45
C GLN A 205 21.43 -10.22 7.12
N PRO A 206 22.09 -11.38 6.91
CA PRO A 206 22.74 -11.62 5.64
C PRO A 206 21.67 -11.44 4.56
N VAL A 207 21.98 -10.65 3.54
CA VAL A 207 21.07 -10.49 2.40
C VAL A 207 20.88 -11.87 1.79
N PHE A 208 19.73 -12.49 2.05
CA PHE A 208 19.42 -13.80 1.51
C PHE A 208 19.13 -13.65 0.02
N VAL A 209 20.13 -13.99 -0.78
CA VAL A 209 20.00 -14.08 -2.22
C VAL A 209 19.22 -15.35 -2.56
N SER A 210 18.07 -15.20 -3.21
CA SER A 210 17.26 -16.33 -3.68
C SER A 210 17.29 -16.43 -5.19
N VAL A 211 17.36 -17.66 -5.70
CA VAL A 211 17.20 -17.97 -7.13
C VAL A 211 15.74 -18.28 -7.48
N LYS A 212 14.82 -18.23 -6.50
CA LYS A 212 13.40 -18.45 -6.77
C LYS A 212 12.89 -17.35 -7.71
N GLU A 213 12.09 -17.72 -8.70
CA GLU A 213 11.54 -16.78 -9.71
C GLU A 213 10.91 -15.50 -9.13
N LYS A 214 10.40 -15.54 -7.89
CA LYS A 214 9.74 -14.40 -7.23
C LYS A 214 10.70 -13.42 -6.57
N ASP A 215 11.89 -13.89 -6.20
CA ASP A 215 12.84 -13.18 -5.34
C ASP A 215 14.23 -13.05 -6.04
N CYS A 216 14.30 -13.34 -7.34
CA CYS A 216 15.54 -13.33 -8.11
C CYS A 216 15.85 -11.97 -8.77
N CYS A 217 14.97 -10.97 -8.66
CA CYS A 217 15.13 -9.67 -9.30
C CYS A 217 15.55 -8.60 -8.28
N PHE A 218 16.64 -7.89 -8.58
CA PHE A 218 17.21 -6.86 -7.71
C PHE A 218 17.37 -5.55 -8.47
N LEU A 219 17.06 -4.43 -7.81
CA LEU A 219 17.34 -3.09 -8.29
C LEU A 219 18.77 -2.69 -7.87
N LEU A 220 19.62 -2.42 -8.85
CA LEU A 220 20.99 -1.95 -8.65
C LEU A 220 21.02 -0.44 -8.33
N LYS A 221 22.13 0.03 -7.78
CA LYS A 221 22.34 1.47 -7.46
C LYS A 221 22.35 2.40 -8.67
N ASP A 222 22.38 1.85 -9.87
CA ASP A 222 22.37 2.55 -11.15
C ASP A 222 21.01 2.41 -11.87
N ASP A 223 19.96 2.10 -11.12
CA ASP A 223 18.58 1.90 -11.60
C ASP A 223 18.39 0.78 -12.64
N ARG A 224 19.37 -0.11 -12.78
CA ARG A 224 19.25 -1.31 -13.61
C ARG A 224 18.70 -2.49 -12.81
N TYR A 225 18.02 -3.40 -13.50
CA TYR A 225 17.52 -4.65 -12.93
C TYR A 225 18.54 -5.77 -13.16
N ALA A 226 18.83 -6.53 -12.11
CA ALA A 226 19.65 -7.75 -12.17
C ALA A 226 18.79 -8.96 -11.82
N PHE A 227 18.92 -10.03 -12.60
CA PHE A 227 18.26 -11.31 -12.33
C PHE A 227 19.29 -12.35 -11.93
N ILE A 228 19.05 -13.01 -10.81
CA ILE A 228 19.93 -14.06 -10.29
C ILE A 228 19.47 -15.40 -10.85
N ARG A 229 20.41 -16.13 -11.45
CA ARG A 229 20.21 -17.47 -12.02
C ARG A 229 21.23 -18.42 -11.42
N GLU A 230 20.83 -19.68 -11.23
CA GLU A 230 21.73 -20.70 -10.70
C GLU A 230 22.58 -21.25 -11.84
N LYS A 231 23.88 -21.38 -11.61
CA LYS A 231 24.79 -21.98 -12.59
C LYS A 231 24.98 -23.45 -12.23
N ASN A 232 24.51 -24.34 -13.09
CA ASN A 232 24.74 -25.77 -12.94
C ASN A 232 26.22 -26.12 -13.13
N ALA A 233 26.63 -27.28 -12.61
CA ALA A 233 27.99 -27.81 -12.78
C ALA A 233 28.41 -27.91 -14.26
N ASP A 234 27.44 -28.10 -15.17
CA ASP A 234 27.64 -28.22 -16.63
C ASP A 234 27.78 -26.86 -17.34
N GLY A 235 27.77 -25.74 -16.59
CA GLY A 235 27.92 -24.39 -17.14
C GLY A 235 26.64 -23.75 -17.67
N THR A 236 25.51 -24.47 -17.63
CA THR A 236 24.18 -23.95 -17.99
C THR A 236 23.57 -23.11 -16.86
N PHE A 237 22.77 -22.10 -17.22
CA PHE A 237 22.07 -21.24 -16.26
C PHE A 237 20.58 -21.61 -16.20
N VAL A 238 20.05 -21.78 -14.98
CA VAL A 238 18.62 -22.00 -14.69
C VAL A 238 18.05 -20.75 -14.04
#